data_AF-A0A7R8VSY7-F1
#
_entry.id   AF-A0A7R8VSY7-F1
#
_cell.length_a   1.000
_cell.length_b   1.000
_cell.length_c   1.000
_cell.angle_alpha   90.00
_cell.angle_beta   90.00
_cell.angle_gamma   90.00
#
_symmetry.space_group_name_H-M   'P 1'
#
loop_
_entity.id
_entity.type
_entity.pdbx_description
1 polymer ?
#
loop_
_entity_poly.entity_id
_entity_poly.type
_entity_poly.pdbx_seq_one_letter_code
_entity_poly.pdbx_strand_id
1 'polypeptide(L)'
;MKERMWTTLFLQDCHAPICAKTVHPKGLGWLYLEVVYPHLSGKRVENHFGKTNFSTPDRDSNLDLIINDLVYCESKRCFLSEAYKCQEAWERRLKAPILQKIKLDDFFYEIDLKNQNEGKISAVDVDLFANAIQDESHLDELQDLTHKLRLSANTGKTLQSTHHSFIRIFLSSGRHDELLHILNDRINYGIFPDYYCSCLLMDTFIKNKNYTAAAKVGVLQMLQEDWEDPLTNNLALYSCHMYLTSPHVEPWDTQPQEDEPDDGEEIKVRVKYLRNPYFDDHFDLNDPKLLVGKTLASLGAQFPDPVGRTYQLVGLSLYNKWDKALTLLQRFISSKHKPVIFQAGVKKMEELIEESLKSEDTSNKETIENFSRVLHELKSDSVLEEDLHEVILGRVRHVVGEEEQSIIEKQCQVYKHWEKEREEMLQAEVDQLQKQQKLAEVEKMKKELDTKEKILFFFENEEKWQLEIENKREKYEKQKQPGKTKNKIDDKDYIPPEVRRSSN
;
A
#
# COMPACT_ATOMS: atom_id res chain seq x y z
N MET A 1 -83.25 16.97 1.03
CA MET A 1 -83.20 17.98 2.10
C MET A 1 -81.73 18.35 2.26
N LYS A 2 -81.33 19.58 1.91
CA LYS A 2 -81.19 20.74 2.83
C LYS A 2 -80.23 20.45 4.00
N GLU A 3 -79.17 21.22 4.25
CA GLU A 3 -78.63 22.45 3.65
C GLU A 3 -77.11 22.53 3.96
N ARG A 4 -76.25 22.98 3.01
CA ARG A 4 -75.31 24.15 3.08
C ARG A 4 -74.24 24.12 4.21
N MET A 5 -73.01 24.62 4.08
CA MET A 5 -72.19 25.28 3.03
C MET A 5 -70.73 25.35 3.58
N TRP A 6 -69.63 25.44 2.81
CA TRP A 6 -69.40 25.34 1.36
C TRP A 6 -67.92 24.91 1.08
N THR A 7 -67.39 25.18 -0.11
CA THR A 7 -66.02 24.81 -0.58
C THR A 7 -65.31 26.01 -1.23
N THR A 8 -64.12 25.78 -1.83
CA THR A 8 -63.38 26.57 -2.88
C THR A 8 -62.17 27.35 -2.31
N LEU A 9 -60.89 26.98 -2.49
CA LEU A 9 -60.07 26.62 -3.67
C LEU A 9 -59.69 27.85 -4.52
N PHE A 10 -58.40 28.22 -4.59
CA PHE A 10 -57.84 28.99 -5.69
C PHE A 10 -56.36 28.66 -5.92
N LEU A 11 -56.07 28.26 -7.16
CA LEU A 11 -54.74 28.16 -7.78
C LEU A 11 -54.61 29.39 -8.67
N GLN A 12 -53.45 30.07 -8.69
CA GLN A 12 -53.06 30.80 -9.91
C GLN A 12 -51.57 31.13 -9.99
N ASP A 13 -51.00 30.81 -11.15
CA ASP A 13 -49.70 31.27 -11.63
C ASP A 13 -49.70 32.77 -11.97
N CYS A 14 -48.53 33.41 -11.99
CA CYS A 14 -47.94 33.99 -13.23
C CYS A 14 -46.80 35.00 -12.97
N HIS A 15 -45.69 34.77 -13.69
CA HIS A 15 -44.84 35.73 -14.41
C HIS A 15 -44.44 37.11 -13.83
N ALA A 16 -43.14 37.40 -13.97
CA ALA A 16 -42.48 38.70 -13.78
C ALA A 16 -42.96 39.79 -14.78
N PRO A 17 -42.57 41.08 -14.61
CA PRO A 17 -41.33 41.50 -15.28
C PRO A 17 -40.47 42.60 -14.62
N ILE A 18 -39.15 42.50 -14.86
CA ILE A 18 -38.21 43.56 -15.28
C ILE A 18 -38.48 45.02 -14.84
N CYS A 19 -37.54 45.60 -14.09
CA CYS A 19 -37.09 46.96 -14.39
C CYS A 19 -35.64 47.22 -13.95
N ALA A 20 -34.73 47.33 -14.91
CA ALA A 20 -33.39 47.82 -14.66
C ALA A 20 -33.40 49.35 -14.48
N LYS A 21 -32.72 49.87 -13.44
CA LYS A 21 -32.22 51.25 -13.44
C LYS A 21 -30.75 51.28 -13.06
N THR A 22 -29.96 51.69 -14.03
CA THR A 22 -28.54 52.00 -13.92
C THR A 22 -28.30 53.13 -12.92
N VAL A 23 -27.45 52.88 -11.92
CA VAL A 23 -26.75 53.93 -11.18
C VAL A 23 -25.29 53.52 -11.04
N HIS A 24 -24.42 54.04 -11.91
CA HIS A 24 -23.01 54.11 -11.60
C HIS A 24 -22.78 55.24 -10.59
N PRO A 25 -21.99 54.99 -9.55
CA PRO A 25 -20.90 55.89 -9.25
C PRO A 25 -19.60 55.14 -9.00
N LYS A 26 -18.62 55.44 -9.86
CA LYS A 26 -17.16 55.54 -9.59
C LYS A 26 -16.70 55.09 -8.18
N GLY A 27 -15.96 53.99 -8.13
CA GLY A 27 -15.14 53.63 -6.96
C GLY A 27 -14.51 52.26 -7.12
N LEU A 28 -13.17 52.17 -7.11
CA LEU A 28 -12.50 50.89 -6.94
C LEU A 28 -12.74 50.39 -5.52
N GLY A 29 -13.18 49.14 -5.37
CA GLY A 29 -13.36 48.46 -4.08
C GLY A 29 -13.11 46.98 -4.26
N TRP A 30 -12.14 46.43 -3.53
CA TRP A 30 -11.73 45.04 -3.64
C TRP A 30 -12.65 44.16 -2.76
N LEU A 31 -12.99 42.97 -3.27
CA LEU A 31 -13.57 41.91 -2.44
C LEU A 31 -12.46 41.30 -1.57
N TYR A 32 -12.44 41.67 -0.29
CA TYR A 32 -11.67 40.97 0.73
C TYR A 32 -12.49 39.80 1.27
N LEU A 33 -11.95 38.59 1.17
CA LEU A 33 -12.35 37.44 1.99
C LEU A 33 -11.55 37.53 3.30
N GLU A 34 -12.19 37.92 4.40
CA GLU A 34 -11.60 37.83 5.73
C GLU A 34 -11.58 36.37 6.19
N VAL A 35 -10.40 35.74 6.16
CA VAL A 35 -10.14 34.51 6.93
C VAL A 35 -9.52 34.93 8.26
N VAL A 36 -10.32 34.87 9.32
CA VAL A 36 -9.89 35.25 10.67
C VAL A 36 -9.13 34.09 11.31
N TYR A 37 -7.81 34.25 11.50
CA TYR A 37 -7.01 33.43 12.40
C TYR A 37 -6.61 34.24 13.64
N PRO A 38 -6.79 33.70 14.87
CA PRO A 38 -6.49 34.43 16.09
C PRO A 38 -4.98 34.41 16.41
N HIS A 39 -4.44 35.60 16.67
CA HIS A 39 -3.17 35.89 17.35
C HIS A 39 -1.88 35.23 16.81
N LEU A 40 -0.98 36.06 16.25
CA LEU A 40 0.29 36.38 16.91
C LEU A 40 0.98 37.62 16.32
N SER A 41 1.83 38.23 17.14
CA SER A 41 2.52 39.53 17.01
C SER A 41 3.04 39.92 15.61
N GLY A 42 2.66 41.13 15.17
CA GLY A 42 3.09 41.69 13.90
C GLY A 42 4.55 42.17 13.80
N LYS A 43 4.96 42.42 12.56
CA LYS A 43 5.84 43.51 12.14
C LYS A 43 5.55 43.86 10.68
N ARG A 44 5.43 45.15 10.38
CA ARG A 44 5.15 45.68 9.04
C ARG A 44 6.48 45.93 8.34
N VAL A 45 6.69 45.32 7.18
CA VAL A 45 7.80 45.66 6.27
C VAL A 45 7.20 45.98 4.91
N GLU A 46 7.34 47.22 4.48
CA GLU A 46 6.99 47.66 3.13
C GLU A 46 8.10 47.25 2.16
N ASN A 47 7.75 46.83 0.96
CA ASN A 47 8.67 46.90 -0.18
C ASN A 47 7.91 47.02 -1.51
N HIS A 48 8.49 47.75 -2.45
CA HIS A 48 7.83 48.20 -3.67
C HIS A 48 7.79 47.12 -4.77
N PHE A 49 6.63 46.97 -5.43
CA PHE A 49 6.56 46.27 -6.71
C PHE A 49 6.68 47.26 -7.88
N GLY A 50 7.71 47.05 -8.70
CA GLY A 50 7.83 47.68 -10.03
C GLY A 50 6.80 47.10 -11.00
N LYS A 51 6.30 47.94 -11.92
CA LYS A 51 5.32 47.53 -12.93
C LYS A 51 6.02 46.96 -14.16
N THR A 52 5.65 45.74 -14.57
CA THR A 52 5.88 45.23 -15.94
C THR A 52 4.61 44.59 -16.45
N ASN A 53 4.13 45.08 -17.59
CA ASN A 53 2.91 44.58 -18.24
C ASN A 53 3.18 43.21 -18.88
N PHE A 54 2.26 42.26 -18.73
CA PHE A 54 2.18 41.09 -19.60
C PHE A 54 0.78 40.95 -20.20
N SER A 55 0.75 40.60 -21.47
CA SER A 55 -0.46 40.38 -22.28
C SER A 55 -1.20 39.11 -21.85
N THR A 56 -2.53 39.18 -21.86
CA THR A 56 -3.42 38.02 -21.71
C THR A 56 -3.29 37.04 -22.87
N PRO A 57 -3.06 35.74 -22.63
CA PRO A 57 -3.41 34.68 -23.58
C PRO A 57 -4.88 34.25 -23.42
N ASP A 58 -5.41 33.63 -24.46
CA ASP A 58 -6.83 33.24 -24.57
C ASP A 58 -7.29 32.24 -23.50
N ARG A 59 -8.57 32.33 -23.14
CA ARG A 59 -9.29 31.32 -22.35
C ARG A 59 -9.97 30.37 -23.31
N ASP A 60 -9.57 29.11 -23.36
CA ASP A 60 -10.33 28.06 -24.05
C ASP A 60 -10.28 26.71 -23.31
N SER A 61 -11.45 26.06 -23.31
CA SER A 61 -11.79 24.65 -23.02
C SER A 61 -11.29 23.93 -21.76
N ASN A 62 -10.01 24.04 -21.37
CA ASN A 62 -9.46 23.21 -20.27
C ASN A 62 -9.96 23.60 -18.88
N LEU A 63 -10.34 24.87 -18.65
CA LEU A 63 -10.90 25.27 -17.35
C LEU A 63 -12.31 24.72 -17.12
N ASP A 64 -13.14 24.62 -18.15
CA ASP A 64 -14.56 24.28 -17.98
C ASP A 64 -14.77 22.79 -17.64
N LEU A 65 -13.87 21.91 -18.11
CA LEU A 65 -13.78 20.52 -17.66
C LEU A 65 -13.44 20.44 -16.16
N ILE A 66 -12.36 21.12 -15.75
CA ILE A 66 -11.92 21.17 -14.34
C ILE A 66 -13.00 21.78 -13.43
N ILE A 67 -13.78 22.74 -13.92
CA ILE A 67 -14.89 23.38 -13.18
C ILE A 67 -16.08 22.43 -13.01
N ASN A 68 -16.43 21.62 -14.03
CA ASN A 68 -17.48 20.61 -13.88
C ASN A 68 -17.08 19.50 -12.88
N ASP A 69 -15.82 19.09 -12.89
CA ASP A 69 -15.27 18.18 -11.87
C ASP A 69 -15.27 18.81 -10.46
N LEU A 70 -14.92 20.09 -10.34
CA LEU A 70 -15.02 20.83 -9.06
C LEU A 70 -16.45 20.82 -8.51
N VAL A 71 -17.46 21.08 -9.34
CA VAL A 71 -18.88 21.11 -8.95
C VAL A 71 -19.40 19.72 -8.54
N TYR A 72 -18.92 18.63 -9.14
CA TYR A 72 -19.36 17.28 -8.77
C TYR A 72 -18.64 16.75 -7.51
N CYS A 73 -17.37 17.12 -7.32
CA CYS A 73 -16.52 16.68 -6.20
C CYS A 73 -16.86 17.40 -4.86
N GLU A 74 -17.55 18.55 -4.88
CA GLU A 74 -18.09 19.20 -3.67
C GLU A 74 -19.18 18.36 -2.95
N SER A 75 -19.76 17.39 -3.65
CA SER A 75 -20.54 16.29 -3.04
C SER A 75 -19.60 15.08 -2.84
N LYS A 76 -19.55 14.51 -1.63
CA LYS A 76 -18.59 13.46 -1.17
C LYS A 76 -18.66 12.08 -1.88
N ARG A 77 -19.15 12.00 -3.12
CA ARG A 77 -19.28 10.77 -3.92
C ARG A 77 -18.41 10.87 -5.18
N CYS A 78 -17.22 10.27 -5.16
CA CYS A 78 -16.42 10.09 -6.38
C CYS A 78 -16.90 8.86 -7.16
N PHE A 79 -16.68 7.65 -6.61
CA PHE A 79 -17.15 6.41 -7.24
C PHE A 79 -17.86 5.49 -6.25
N LEU A 80 -17.18 5.08 -5.17
CA LEU A 80 -17.76 4.13 -4.21
C LEU A 80 -18.68 4.82 -3.21
N SER A 81 -19.76 4.14 -2.83
CA SER A 81 -20.65 4.60 -1.77
C SER A 81 -19.98 4.45 -0.39
N GLU A 82 -20.46 5.20 0.59
CA GLU A 82 -20.00 5.05 1.97
C GLU A 82 -20.39 3.69 2.58
N ALA A 83 -21.34 2.96 1.98
CA ALA A 83 -21.67 1.59 2.38
C ALA A 83 -20.55 0.60 2.01
N TYR A 84 -19.75 0.88 0.96
CA TYR A 84 -18.62 0.04 0.56
C TYR A 84 -17.62 -0.19 1.69
N LYS A 85 -17.44 0.80 2.57
CA LYS A 85 -16.54 0.71 3.75
C LYS A 85 -16.96 -0.37 4.76
N CYS A 86 -18.17 -0.93 4.66
CA CYS A 86 -18.71 -1.97 5.53
C CYS A 86 -18.55 -1.63 7.03
N GLN A 87 -18.66 -0.34 7.39
CA GLN A 87 -18.20 0.19 8.68
C GLN A 87 -18.90 -0.48 9.88
N GLU A 88 -20.22 -0.70 9.82
CA GLU A 88 -20.95 -1.40 10.88
C GLU A 88 -20.49 -2.85 11.08
N ALA A 89 -20.09 -3.53 10.00
CA ALA A 89 -19.61 -4.91 10.06
C ALA A 89 -18.16 -4.98 10.58
N TRP A 90 -17.33 -4.02 10.17
CA TRP A 90 -15.99 -3.80 10.71
C TRP A 90 -16.01 -3.52 12.22
N GLU A 91 -16.79 -2.53 12.68
CA GLU A 91 -16.89 -2.18 14.10
C GLU A 91 -17.53 -3.28 14.96
N ARG A 92 -18.39 -4.14 14.39
CA ARG A 92 -18.94 -5.30 15.09
C ARG A 92 -17.84 -6.29 15.45
N ARG A 93 -16.91 -6.52 14.52
CA ARG A 93 -15.75 -7.43 14.70
C ARG A 93 -14.80 -6.94 15.78
N LEU A 94 -14.51 -5.64 15.83
CA LEU A 94 -13.69 -5.02 16.88
C LEU A 94 -14.29 -5.16 18.29
N LYS A 95 -15.60 -5.40 18.41
CA LYS A 95 -16.30 -5.64 19.69
C LYS A 95 -16.24 -7.10 20.17
N ALA A 96 -15.47 -7.97 19.50
CA ALA A 96 -15.28 -9.34 19.93
C ALA A 96 -14.63 -9.43 21.33
N PRO A 97 -15.13 -10.29 22.26
CA PRO A 97 -14.60 -10.40 23.61
C PRO A 97 -13.14 -10.86 23.72
N ILE A 98 -12.56 -11.38 22.63
CA ILE A 98 -11.15 -11.76 22.54
C ILE A 98 -10.30 -10.49 22.42
N LEU A 99 -10.66 -9.58 21.52
CA LEU A 99 -9.93 -8.35 21.25
C LEU A 99 -10.02 -7.36 22.43
N GLN A 100 -11.22 -7.22 23.03
CA GLN A 100 -11.45 -6.30 24.16
C GLN A 100 -10.68 -6.65 25.45
N LYS A 101 -10.12 -7.85 25.57
CA LYS A 101 -9.32 -8.27 26.74
C LYS A 101 -7.84 -7.98 26.59
N ILE A 102 -7.39 -7.63 25.37
CA ILE A 102 -5.99 -7.35 25.08
C ILE A 102 -5.66 -5.95 25.58
N LYS A 103 -4.58 -5.85 26.35
CA LYS A 103 -3.93 -4.58 26.63
C LYS A 103 -2.76 -4.45 25.66
N LEU A 104 -2.76 -3.41 24.84
CA LEU A 104 -1.82 -3.28 23.73
C LEU A 104 -0.36 -3.25 24.20
N ASP A 105 -0.03 -2.42 25.20
CA ASP A 105 1.34 -2.27 25.71
C ASP A 105 1.91 -3.57 26.30
N ASP A 106 1.14 -4.21 27.21
CA ASP A 106 1.51 -5.50 27.83
C ASP A 106 1.70 -6.58 26.75
N PHE A 107 0.81 -6.63 25.75
CA PHE A 107 0.81 -7.66 24.70
C PHE A 107 1.92 -7.47 23.67
N PHE A 108 2.22 -6.22 23.27
CA PHE A 108 3.38 -5.90 22.43
C PHE A 108 4.68 -6.35 23.10
N TYR A 109 4.86 -6.02 24.39
CA TYR A 109 6.04 -6.44 25.15
C TYR A 109 6.15 -7.96 25.27
N GLU A 110 5.04 -8.68 25.46
CA GLU A 110 5.04 -10.15 25.46
C GLU A 110 5.44 -10.75 24.09
N ILE A 111 4.96 -10.18 22.98
CA ILE A 111 5.32 -10.64 21.62
C ILE A 111 6.81 -10.38 21.34
N ASP A 112 7.31 -9.17 21.64
CA ASP A 112 8.70 -8.86 21.40
C ASP A 112 9.65 -9.67 22.30
N LEU A 113 9.30 -9.87 23.58
CA LEU A 113 10.07 -10.72 24.48
C LEU A 113 10.09 -12.19 24.00
N LYS A 114 9.00 -12.74 23.45
CA LYS A 114 8.99 -14.05 22.79
C LYS A 114 9.94 -14.06 21.58
N ASN A 115 9.90 -13.01 20.76
CA ASN A 115 10.75 -12.89 19.57
C ASN A 115 12.25 -12.85 19.94
N GLN A 116 12.63 -12.04 20.92
CA GLN A 116 14.02 -11.93 21.40
C GLN A 116 14.54 -13.25 21.99
N ASN A 117 13.71 -14.00 22.73
CA ASN A 117 14.12 -15.25 23.38
C ASN A 117 14.09 -16.48 22.46
N GLU A 118 13.10 -16.59 21.56
CA GLU A 118 12.88 -17.79 20.74
C GLU A 118 13.17 -17.61 19.24
N GLY A 119 13.35 -16.38 18.77
CA GLY A 119 13.45 -16.05 17.34
C GLY A 119 12.15 -16.32 16.56
N LYS A 120 11.00 -16.26 17.23
CA LYS A 120 9.68 -16.62 16.67
C LYS A 120 8.62 -15.64 17.13
N ILE A 121 7.78 -15.24 16.18
CA ILE A 121 6.54 -14.50 16.38
C ILE A 121 5.39 -15.38 15.89
N SER A 122 4.26 -15.44 16.60
CA SER A 122 3.05 -16.07 16.04
C SER A 122 2.34 -15.10 15.10
N ALA A 123 1.93 -15.60 13.94
CA ALA A 123 1.07 -14.85 13.02
C ALA A 123 -0.31 -14.55 13.65
N VAL A 124 -0.78 -15.40 14.58
CA VAL A 124 -2.05 -15.20 15.30
C VAL A 124 -1.91 -14.07 16.31
N ASP A 125 -0.79 -14.00 17.04
CA ASP A 125 -0.48 -12.90 17.97
C ASP A 125 -0.44 -11.53 17.24
N VAL A 126 0.19 -11.47 16.05
CA VAL A 126 0.24 -10.24 15.23
C VAL A 126 -1.13 -9.89 14.64
N ASP A 127 -1.92 -10.88 14.19
CA ASP A 127 -3.29 -10.62 13.75
C ASP A 127 -4.17 -10.07 14.90
N LEU A 128 -4.00 -10.58 16.11
CA LEU A 128 -4.71 -10.08 17.29
C LEU A 128 -4.32 -8.64 17.61
N PHE A 129 -3.03 -8.32 17.59
CA PHE A 129 -2.54 -6.96 17.80
C PHE A 129 -3.08 -6.00 16.73
N ALA A 130 -2.94 -6.36 15.45
CA ALA A 130 -3.46 -5.61 14.30
C ALA A 130 -4.99 -5.41 14.31
N ASN A 131 -5.73 -6.17 15.13
CA ASN A 131 -7.19 -6.08 15.27
C ASN A 131 -7.66 -5.49 16.60
N ALA A 132 -6.77 -5.39 17.58
CA ALA A 132 -7.06 -4.74 18.86
C ALA A 132 -6.82 -3.23 18.79
N ILE A 133 -5.90 -2.77 17.93
CA ILE A 133 -5.62 -1.35 17.71
C ILE A 133 -6.85 -0.63 17.13
N GLN A 134 -7.18 0.52 17.72
CA GLN A 134 -8.21 1.45 17.25
C GLN A 134 -7.71 2.90 17.15
N ASP A 135 -6.57 3.20 17.79
CA ASP A 135 -5.97 4.52 17.91
C ASP A 135 -4.62 4.58 17.16
N GLU A 136 -4.17 5.78 16.83
CA GLU A 136 -2.93 6.01 16.06
C GLU A 136 -1.63 5.75 16.85
N SER A 137 -1.74 5.55 18.17
CA SER A 137 -0.62 5.45 19.11
C SER A 137 0.23 4.20 18.95
N HIS A 138 -0.31 3.13 18.36
CA HIS A 138 0.33 1.81 18.28
C HIS A 138 0.66 1.38 16.84
N LEU A 139 0.69 2.35 15.91
CA LEU A 139 0.97 2.11 14.50
C LEU A 139 2.43 1.72 14.26
N ASP A 140 3.34 2.35 14.99
CA ASP A 140 4.78 2.17 14.85
C ASP A 140 5.17 0.76 15.36
N GLU A 141 4.57 0.33 16.48
CA GLU A 141 4.64 -1.04 17.01
C GLU A 141 4.04 -2.07 16.05
N LEU A 142 2.95 -1.74 15.36
CA LEU A 142 2.34 -2.62 14.37
C LEU A 142 3.24 -2.78 13.13
N GLN A 143 3.87 -1.69 12.69
CA GLN A 143 4.87 -1.70 11.62
C GLN A 143 6.08 -2.58 11.99
N ASP A 144 6.63 -2.41 13.20
CA ASP A 144 7.73 -3.22 13.72
C ASP A 144 7.36 -4.71 13.85
N LEU A 145 6.18 -5.04 14.41
CA LEU A 145 5.72 -6.43 14.51
C LEU A 145 5.49 -7.09 13.15
N THR A 146 4.98 -6.36 12.15
CA THR A 146 4.80 -6.93 10.81
C THR A 146 6.13 -7.15 10.09
N HIS A 147 7.08 -6.22 10.22
CA HIS A 147 8.46 -6.40 9.75
C HIS A 147 9.15 -7.60 10.42
N LYS A 148 9.09 -7.71 11.76
CA LYS A 148 9.66 -8.86 12.49
C LYS A 148 8.96 -10.18 12.15
N LEU A 149 7.63 -10.18 11.96
CA LEU A 149 6.89 -11.37 11.49
C LEU A 149 7.36 -11.81 10.11
N ARG A 150 7.62 -10.87 9.20
CA ARG A 150 8.12 -11.13 7.84
C ARG A 150 9.51 -11.77 7.82
N LEU A 151 10.39 -11.36 8.74
CA LEU A 151 11.70 -12.00 8.96
C LEU A 151 11.60 -13.38 9.64
N SER A 152 10.45 -13.73 10.21
CA SER A 152 10.24 -15.01 10.91
C SER A 152 9.78 -16.14 9.98
N ALA A 153 10.06 -17.38 10.36
CA ALA A 153 9.57 -18.57 9.65
C ALA A 153 8.03 -18.72 9.65
N ASN A 154 7.30 -17.94 10.47
CA ASN A 154 5.84 -17.94 10.50
C ASN A 154 5.20 -16.94 9.52
N THR A 155 5.97 -16.17 8.72
CA THR A 155 5.42 -15.26 7.69
C THR A 155 4.46 -15.96 6.70
N GLY A 156 4.71 -17.24 6.38
CA GLY A 156 3.82 -18.04 5.53
C GLY A 156 2.48 -18.43 6.17
N LYS A 157 2.22 -18.02 7.41
CA LYS A 157 0.96 -18.22 8.15
C LYS A 157 0.23 -16.92 8.46
N THR A 158 0.68 -15.78 7.91
CA THR A 158 -0.01 -14.49 8.09
C THR A 158 -1.47 -14.61 7.64
N LEU A 159 -2.39 -14.15 8.48
CA LEU A 159 -3.82 -14.23 8.19
C LEU A 159 -4.20 -13.12 7.20
N GLN A 160 -5.17 -13.39 6.32
CA GLN A 160 -5.68 -12.37 5.38
C GLN A 160 -6.32 -11.18 6.13
N SER A 161 -6.87 -11.44 7.32
CA SER A 161 -7.35 -10.37 8.20
C SER A 161 -6.22 -9.43 8.65
N THR A 162 -4.97 -9.87 8.73
CA THR A 162 -3.85 -9.02 9.17
C THR A 162 -3.57 -7.93 8.14
N HIS A 163 -3.44 -8.30 6.86
CA HIS A 163 -3.24 -7.35 5.76
C HIS A 163 -4.38 -6.33 5.68
N HIS A 164 -5.62 -6.81 5.72
CA HIS A 164 -6.80 -5.96 5.68
C HIS A 164 -6.85 -4.97 6.86
N SER A 165 -6.59 -5.46 8.08
CA SER A 165 -6.69 -4.63 9.29
C SER A 165 -5.59 -3.59 9.36
N PHE A 166 -4.37 -3.95 8.96
CA PHE A 166 -3.25 -3.02 8.78
C PHE A 166 -3.65 -1.86 7.87
N ILE A 167 -4.10 -2.14 6.64
CA ILE A 167 -4.51 -1.12 5.67
C ILE A 167 -5.66 -0.26 6.21
N ARG A 168 -6.65 -0.87 6.88
CA ARG A 168 -7.81 -0.16 7.44
C ARG A 168 -7.41 0.84 8.53
N ILE A 169 -6.49 0.48 9.42
CA ILE A 169 -6.12 1.34 10.55
C ILE A 169 -5.24 2.51 10.07
N PHE A 170 -4.27 2.24 9.19
CA PHE A 170 -3.48 3.30 8.54
C PHE A 170 -4.34 4.25 7.69
N LEU A 171 -5.41 3.76 7.06
CA LEU A 171 -6.39 4.62 6.38
C LEU A 171 -7.24 5.45 7.34
N SER A 172 -7.60 4.92 8.52
CA SER A 172 -8.37 5.68 9.50
C SER A 172 -7.56 6.74 10.24
N SER A 173 -6.25 6.55 10.39
CA SER A 173 -5.31 7.52 10.97
C SER A 173 -4.81 8.57 9.98
N GLY A 174 -5.14 8.44 8.69
CA GLY A 174 -4.71 9.38 7.65
C GLY A 174 -3.19 9.36 7.35
N ARG A 175 -2.42 8.43 7.91
CA ARG A 175 -0.98 8.25 7.66
C ARG A 175 -0.72 7.58 6.31
N HIS A 176 -1.18 8.22 5.24
CA HIS A 176 -1.20 7.62 3.90
C HIS A 176 0.19 7.41 3.29
N ASP A 177 1.14 8.31 3.55
CA ASP A 177 2.49 8.23 2.96
C ASP A 177 3.29 7.06 3.54
N GLU A 178 3.24 6.88 4.87
CA GLU A 178 3.80 5.71 5.57
C GLU A 178 3.19 4.42 5.04
N LEU A 179 1.85 4.36 4.88
CA LEU A 179 1.18 3.20 4.32
C LEU A 179 1.66 2.89 2.89
N LEU A 180 1.77 3.89 2.02
CA LEU A 180 2.25 3.69 0.64
C LEU A 180 3.71 3.26 0.60
N HIS A 181 4.55 3.77 1.50
CA HIS A 181 5.94 3.33 1.64
C HIS A 181 6.01 1.84 2.03
N ILE A 182 5.25 1.43 3.06
CA ILE A 182 5.18 0.06 3.56
C ILE A 182 4.62 -0.91 2.49
N LEU A 183 3.60 -0.49 1.74
CA LEU A 183 3.03 -1.30 0.65
C LEU A 183 3.98 -1.43 -0.56
N ASN A 184 4.81 -0.42 -0.82
CA ASN A 184 5.85 -0.50 -1.85
C ASN A 184 6.98 -1.45 -1.42
N ASP A 185 7.40 -1.38 -0.15
CA ASP A 185 8.34 -2.32 0.49
C ASP A 185 7.67 -3.64 0.95
N ARG A 186 7.02 -4.27 -0.04
CA ARG A 186 6.45 -5.63 0.03
C ARG A 186 7.47 -6.72 0.40
N ILE A 187 8.78 -6.44 0.32
CA ILE A 187 9.83 -7.41 0.65
C ILE A 187 9.96 -7.48 2.17
N ASN A 188 10.17 -6.34 2.83
CA ASN A 188 10.47 -6.26 4.26
C ASN A 188 9.21 -6.33 5.14
N TYR A 189 8.07 -5.80 4.71
CA TYR A 189 6.82 -5.86 5.50
C TYR A 189 5.88 -7.01 5.09
N GLY A 190 5.85 -7.35 3.80
CA GLY A 190 5.00 -8.44 3.30
C GLY A 190 3.50 -8.20 3.46
N ILE A 191 3.04 -6.93 3.44
CA ILE A 191 1.62 -6.58 3.41
C ILE A 191 1.15 -6.48 1.95
N PHE A 192 0.15 -7.28 1.59
CA PHE A 192 -0.42 -7.32 0.24
C PHE A 192 -1.89 -6.88 0.29
N PRO A 193 -2.29 -5.83 -0.45
CA PRO A 193 -3.67 -5.37 -0.44
C PRO A 193 -4.56 -6.31 -1.26
N ASP A 194 -5.67 -6.78 -0.67
CA ASP A 194 -6.74 -7.47 -1.40
C ASP A 194 -7.46 -6.50 -2.37
N TYR A 195 -8.31 -7.03 -3.26
CA TYR A 195 -9.11 -6.21 -4.20
C TYR A 195 -9.92 -5.13 -3.50
N TYR A 196 -10.53 -5.48 -2.36
CA TYR A 196 -11.40 -4.59 -1.58
C TYR A 196 -10.62 -3.41 -0.98
N CYS A 197 -9.47 -3.68 -0.37
CA CYS A 197 -8.55 -2.68 0.15
C CYS A 197 -7.95 -1.84 -0.96
N SER A 198 -7.66 -2.44 -2.12
CA SER A 198 -7.16 -1.72 -3.30
C SER A 198 -8.21 -0.75 -3.85
N CYS A 199 -9.48 -1.18 -3.96
CA CYS A 199 -10.61 -0.32 -4.29
C CYS A 199 -10.80 0.81 -3.27
N LEU A 200 -10.73 0.50 -1.97
CA LEU A 200 -10.85 1.47 -0.89
C LEU A 200 -9.72 2.51 -0.93
N LEU A 201 -8.48 2.06 -1.09
CA LEU A 201 -7.29 2.92 -1.25
C LEU A 201 -7.46 3.84 -2.45
N MET A 202 -7.75 3.30 -3.63
CA MET A 202 -7.94 4.10 -4.85
C MET A 202 -9.07 5.13 -4.68
N ASP A 203 -10.24 4.75 -4.14
CA ASP A 203 -11.34 5.70 -3.88
C ASP A 203 -10.97 6.80 -2.87
N THR A 204 -10.21 6.48 -1.81
CA THR A 204 -9.72 7.53 -0.88
C THR A 204 -8.74 8.50 -1.56
N PHE A 205 -7.78 8.00 -2.35
CA PHE A 205 -6.82 8.85 -3.05
C PHE A 205 -7.47 9.68 -4.16
N ILE A 206 -8.41 9.12 -4.90
CA ILE A 206 -9.23 9.84 -5.90
C ILE A 206 -10.05 10.93 -5.22
N LYS A 207 -10.73 10.65 -4.10
CA LYS A 207 -11.47 11.65 -3.30
C LYS A 207 -10.57 12.79 -2.81
N ASN A 208 -9.31 12.48 -2.47
CA ASN A 208 -8.31 13.45 -2.05
C ASN A 208 -7.58 14.14 -3.24
N LYS A 209 -7.93 13.83 -4.49
CA LYS A 209 -7.27 14.29 -5.73
C LYS A 209 -5.78 13.92 -5.83
N ASN A 210 -5.33 12.94 -5.06
CA ASN A 210 -3.96 12.42 -5.11
C ASN A 210 -3.89 11.27 -6.14
N TYR A 211 -3.85 11.63 -7.42
CA TYR A 211 -3.79 10.65 -8.51
C TYR A 211 -2.47 9.90 -8.59
N THR A 212 -1.37 10.43 -8.02
CA THR A 212 -0.07 9.73 -7.98
C THR A 212 -0.12 8.57 -7.00
N ALA A 213 -0.67 8.77 -5.79
CA ALA A 213 -0.97 7.71 -4.83
C ALA A 213 -1.95 6.66 -5.40
N ALA A 214 -3.04 7.09 -6.04
CA ALA A 214 -3.99 6.17 -6.67
C ALA A 214 -3.33 5.30 -7.76
N ALA A 215 -2.46 5.87 -8.60
CA ALA A 215 -1.72 5.14 -9.62
C ALA A 215 -0.70 4.15 -9.01
N LYS A 216 -0.02 4.50 -7.90
CA LYS A 216 0.84 3.55 -7.17
C LYS A 216 0.06 2.31 -6.72
N VAL A 217 -1.17 2.47 -6.21
CA VAL A 217 -2.01 1.34 -5.81
C VAL A 217 -2.39 0.46 -7.02
N GLY A 218 -2.66 1.07 -8.18
CA GLY A 218 -2.83 0.34 -9.44
C GLY A 218 -1.58 -0.42 -9.90
N VAL A 219 -0.38 0.13 -9.66
CA VAL A 219 0.90 -0.54 -9.90
C VAL A 219 1.10 -1.73 -8.95
N LEU A 220 0.67 -1.65 -7.68
CA LEU A 220 0.74 -2.78 -6.74
C LEU A 220 -0.12 -3.98 -7.20
N GLN A 221 -1.28 -3.72 -7.81
CA GLN A 221 -2.09 -4.76 -8.46
C GLN A 221 -1.36 -5.37 -9.67
N MET A 222 -0.75 -4.55 -10.53
CA MET A 222 0.09 -5.04 -11.64
C MET A 222 1.26 -5.92 -11.17
N LEU A 223 1.89 -5.59 -10.05
CA LEU A 223 2.99 -6.36 -9.48
C LEU A 223 2.57 -7.73 -8.91
N GLN A 224 1.27 -7.91 -8.60
CA GLN A 224 0.69 -9.20 -8.23
C GLN A 224 0.26 -10.04 -9.46
N GLU A 225 0.26 -9.43 -10.65
CA GLU A 225 -0.24 -9.99 -11.93
C GLU A 225 -1.69 -10.48 -11.91
N ASP A 226 -2.46 -10.01 -10.93
CA ASP A 226 -3.84 -10.43 -10.68
C ASP A 226 -4.84 -9.41 -11.23
N TRP A 227 -5.85 -9.91 -11.95
CA TRP A 227 -6.84 -9.12 -12.67
C TRP A 227 -8.23 -9.76 -12.64
N GLU A 228 -8.54 -10.65 -11.67
CA GLU A 228 -9.86 -11.32 -11.64
C GLU A 228 -11.01 -10.36 -11.32
N ASP A 229 -10.80 -9.31 -10.51
CA ASP A 229 -11.86 -8.40 -10.07
C ASP A 229 -12.13 -7.23 -11.05
N PRO A 230 -13.32 -7.15 -11.68
CA PRO A 230 -13.61 -6.11 -12.66
C PRO A 230 -13.62 -4.70 -12.07
N LEU A 231 -14.00 -4.52 -10.80
CA LEU A 231 -14.07 -3.22 -10.16
C LEU A 231 -12.67 -2.64 -9.94
N THR A 232 -11.77 -3.44 -9.35
CA THR A 232 -10.36 -3.11 -9.15
C THR A 232 -9.68 -2.76 -10.48
N ASN A 233 -9.91 -3.56 -11.53
CA ASN A 233 -9.34 -3.31 -12.86
C ASN A 233 -9.76 -1.95 -13.45
N ASN A 234 -11.05 -1.60 -13.32
CA ASN A 234 -11.57 -0.33 -13.86
C ASN A 234 -11.14 0.88 -13.00
N LEU A 235 -11.06 0.75 -11.68
CA LEU A 235 -10.53 1.79 -10.79
C LEU A 235 -9.02 2.01 -10.99
N ALA A 236 -8.24 0.94 -11.19
CA ALA A 236 -6.81 1.03 -11.50
C ALA A 236 -6.57 1.70 -12.86
N LEU A 237 -7.40 1.37 -13.87
CA LEU A 237 -7.36 2.01 -15.18
C LEU A 237 -7.67 3.51 -15.09
N TYR A 238 -8.74 3.90 -14.36
CA TYR A 238 -9.08 5.30 -14.14
C TYR A 238 -7.97 6.04 -13.38
N SER A 239 -7.39 5.43 -12.34
CA SER A 239 -6.29 6.01 -11.56
C SER A 239 -5.06 6.29 -12.43
N CYS A 240 -4.68 5.33 -13.29
CA CYS A 240 -3.57 5.49 -14.23
C CYS A 240 -3.89 6.51 -15.35
N HIS A 241 -5.14 6.58 -15.82
CA HIS A 241 -5.58 7.61 -16.76
C HIS A 241 -5.46 9.02 -16.16
N MET A 242 -5.98 9.23 -14.96
CA MET A 242 -5.90 10.53 -14.27
C MET A 242 -4.47 10.94 -13.97
N TYR A 243 -3.57 9.99 -13.67
CA TYR A 243 -2.14 10.26 -13.54
C TYR A 243 -1.50 10.78 -14.84
N LEU A 244 -1.94 10.33 -16.02
CA LEU A 244 -1.41 10.79 -17.31
C LEU A 244 -1.99 12.12 -17.82
N THR A 245 -3.19 12.49 -17.37
CA THR A 245 -3.90 13.71 -17.81
C THR A 245 -3.78 14.88 -16.83
N SER A 246 -3.64 14.59 -15.53
CA SER A 246 -3.60 15.60 -14.47
C SER A 246 -2.17 16.01 -14.13
N PRO A 247 -1.94 17.28 -13.72
CA PRO A 247 -0.63 17.66 -13.18
C PRO A 247 -0.33 16.87 -11.90
N HIS A 248 0.89 16.34 -11.80
CA HIS A 248 1.33 15.62 -10.61
C HIS A 248 1.40 16.57 -9.40
N VAL A 249 0.62 16.27 -8.35
CA VAL A 249 0.57 17.06 -7.11
C VAL A 249 1.79 16.79 -6.22
N GLU A 250 2.27 15.54 -6.24
CA GLU A 250 3.34 15.02 -5.38
C GLU A 250 4.36 14.21 -6.19
N PRO A 251 5.63 14.15 -5.75
CA PRO A 251 6.64 13.28 -6.36
C PRO A 251 6.25 11.80 -6.23
N TRP A 252 6.78 10.96 -7.13
CA TRP A 252 6.51 9.52 -7.05
C TRP A 252 7.19 8.88 -5.84
N ASP A 253 8.43 9.26 -5.52
CA ASP A 253 9.10 8.79 -4.31
C ASP A 253 9.15 9.91 -3.27
N THR A 254 8.26 9.82 -2.28
CA THR A 254 8.41 10.53 -1.01
C THR A 254 9.34 9.67 -0.15
N GLN A 255 10.65 9.75 -0.40
CA GLN A 255 11.61 9.11 0.49
C GLN A 255 11.47 9.74 1.89
N PRO A 256 11.32 8.96 2.97
CA PRO A 256 11.67 9.44 4.30
C PRO A 256 13.09 10.01 4.23
N GLN A 257 13.35 11.14 4.88
CA GLN A 257 14.73 11.59 5.03
C GLN A 257 15.48 10.48 5.76
N GLU A 258 16.56 9.96 5.16
CA GLU A 258 17.46 9.07 5.88
C GLU A 258 17.98 9.85 7.09
N ASP A 259 17.60 9.43 8.31
CA ASP A 259 18.18 9.97 9.53
C ASP A 259 19.70 9.81 9.44
N GLU A 260 20.45 10.88 9.72
CA GLU A 260 21.92 10.81 9.68
C GLU A 260 22.38 9.67 10.61
N PRO A 261 23.18 8.70 10.12
CA PRO A 261 23.51 7.51 10.89
C PRO A 261 24.29 7.90 12.15
N ASP A 262 23.81 7.43 13.30
CA ASP A 262 24.45 7.58 14.61
C ASP A 262 25.95 7.27 14.55
N ASP A 263 26.78 8.08 15.24
CA ASP A 263 28.26 8.13 15.18
C ASP A 263 28.96 6.87 15.77
N GLY A 264 28.29 5.72 15.77
CA GLY A 264 28.81 4.43 16.20
C GLY A 264 29.81 3.81 15.20
N GLU A 265 30.70 2.96 15.69
CA GLU A 265 31.73 2.30 14.87
C GLU A 265 31.12 1.41 13.77
N GLU A 266 31.03 1.93 12.54
CA GLU A 266 30.49 1.22 11.37
C GLU A 266 31.21 -0.12 11.12
N ILE A 267 30.56 -1.24 11.47
CA ILE A 267 31.07 -2.59 11.19
C ILE A 267 30.91 -2.90 9.69
N LYS A 268 31.89 -2.48 8.88
CA LYS A 268 31.87 -2.65 7.41
C LYS A 268 32.09 -4.11 7.00
N VAL A 269 31.02 -4.89 7.04
CA VAL A 269 30.97 -6.26 6.51
C VAL A 269 31.10 -6.23 4.98
N ARG A 270 32.21 -6.75 4.46
CA ARG A 270 32.43 -6.88 3.00
C ARG A 270 31.59 -8.02 2.42
N VAL A 271 30.34 -7.74 2.08
CA VAL A 271 29.51 -8.64 1.27
C VAL A 271 30.03 -8.63 -0.17
N LYS A 272 30.11 -9.81 -0.82
CA LYS A 272 30.40 -9.86 -2.27
C LYS A 272 29.19 -9.30 -3.01
N TYR A 273 29.41 -8.29 -3.85
CA TYR A 273 28.35 -7.69 -4.66
C TYR A 273 27.70 -8.75 -5.56
N LEU A 274 26.47 -9.15 -5.22
CA LEU A 274 25.65 -10.03 -6.03
C LEU A 274 25.10 -9.18 -7.18
N ARG A 275 25.77 -9.21 -8.34
CA ARG A 275 25.18 -8.65 -9.56
C ARG A 275 23.93 -9.47 -9.87
N ASN A 276 22.75 -8.85 -9.90
CA ASN A 276 21.58 -9.47 -10.51
C ASN A 276 21.96 -9.76 -11.99
N PRO A 277 22.04 -11.04 -12.42
CA PRO A 277 22.50 -11.34 -13.77
C PRO A 277 21.41 -11.18 -14.84
N TYR A 278 20.15 -10.98 -14.44
CA TYR A 278 19.00 -10.85 -15.33
C TYR A 278 18.10 -9.72 -14.85
N PHE A 279 17.86 -8.74 -15.72
CA PHE A 279 16.82 -7.73 -15.51
C PHE A 279 15.46 -8.35 -15.87
N ASP A 280 14.55 -8.46 -14.91
CA ASP A 280 13.31 -9.24 -15.07
C ASP A 280 12.15 -8.49 -15.73
N ASP A 281 12.32 -7.19 -16.04
CA ASP A 281 11.28 -6.34 -16.63
C ASP A 281 9.99 -6.30 -15.73
N HIS A 282 10.09 -6.61 -14.42
CA HIS A 282 8.98 -6.70 -13.48
C HIS A 282 9.26 -6.11 -12.10
N PHE A 283 10.15 -6.71 -11.30
CA PHE A 283 10.50 -6.20 -9.98
C PHE A 283 11.72 -5.28 -9.97
N ASP A 284 12.56 -5.31 -11.02
CA ASP A 284 13.68 -4.38 -11.20
C ASP A 284 13.25 -2.97 -11.70
N LEU A 285 11.95 -2.73 -11.95
CA LEU A 285 11.43 -1.46 -12.47
C LEU A 285 11.15 -0.44 -11.35
N ASN A 286 11.90 0.66 -11.35
CA ASN A 286 11.69 1.79 -10.42
C ASN A 286 11.16 3.07 -11.09
N ASP A 287 11.26 3.21 -12.42
CA ASP A 287 10.80 4.42 -13.12
C ASP A 287 9.25 4.50 -13.09
N PRO A 288 8.66 5.59 -12.56
CA PRO A 288 7.22 5.82 -12.54
C PRO A 288 6.54 5.65 -13.91
N LYS A 289 7.18 6.15 -14.98
CA LYS A 289 6.65 6.08 -16.35
C LYS A 289 6.59 4.64 -16.85
N LEU A 290 7.63 3.85 -16.58
CA LEU A 290 7.69 2.43 -16.97
C LEU A 290 6.67 1.60 -16.17
N LEU A 291 6.53 1.87 -14.87
CA LEU A 291 5.55 1.18 -14.00
C LEU A 291 4.10 1.44 -14.42
N VAL A 292 3.72 2.70 -14.61
CA VAL A 292 2.37 3.06 -15.09
C VAL A 292 2.15 2.58 -16.53
N GLY A 293 3.17 2.68 -17.40
CA GLY A 293 3.11 2.14 -18.75
C GLY A 293 2.84 0.64 -18.79
N LYS A 294 3.57 -0.14 -17.98
CA LYS A 294 3.35 -1.58 -17.84
C LYS A 294 1.97 -1.90 -17.27
N THR A 295 1.51 -1.15 -16.27
CA THR A 295 0.16 -1.29 -15.69
C THR A 295 -0.93 -1.09 -16.72
N LEU A 296 -0.84 -0.03 -17.54
CA LEU A 296 -1.77 0.23 -18.63
C LEU A 296 -1.69 -0.82 -19.76
N ALA A 297 -0.49 -1.33 -20.06
CA ALA A 297 -0.29 -2.41 -21.03
C ALA A 297 -0.98 -3.72 -20.61
N SER A 298 -0.87 -4.08 -19.32
CA SER A 298 -1.48 -5.26 -18.72
C SER A 298 -3.00 -5.12 -18.57
N LEU A 299 -3.49 -4.01 -18.00
CA LEU A 299 -4.93 -3.72 -17.90
C LEU A 299 -5.59 -3.65 -19.27
N GLY A 300 -4.96 -2.97 -20.24
CA GLY A 300 -5.47 -2.87 -21.60
C GLY A 300 -5.58 -4.23 -22.30
N ALA A 301 -4.78 -5.23 -21.90
CA ALA A 301 -4.88 -6.59 -22.42
C ALA A 301 -6.15 -7.33 -21.96
N GLN A 302 -6.68 -7.01 -20.77
CA GLN A 302 -7.89 -7.64 -20.22
C GLN A 302 -9.18 -7.16 -20.91
N PHE A 303 -9.12 -5.99 -21.56
CA PHE A 303 -10.28 -5.35 -22.16
C PHE A 303 -10.23 -5.45 -23.70
N PRO A 304 -11.12 -6.24 -24.36
CA PRO A 304 -11.08 -6.45 -25.81
C PRO A 304 -11.64 -5.28 -26.64
N ASP A 305 -12.10 -4.22 -25.98
CA ASP A 305 -12.79 -3.05 -26.52
C ASP A 305 -11.81 -1.93 -26.96
N PRO A 306 -12.29 -0.85 -27.61
CA PRO A 306 -11.41 0.24 -28.05
C PRO A 306 -10.69 0.95 -26.90
N VAL A 307 -11.26 0.96 -25.69
CA VAL A 307 -10.62 1.51 -24.48
C VAL A 307 -9.38 0.70 -24.13
N GLY A 308 -9.53 -0.62 -23.98
CA GLY A 308 -8.44 -1.54 -23.69
C GLY A 308 -7.31 -1.49 -24.72
N ARG A 309 -7.67 -1.53 -26.01
CA ARG A 309 -6.70 -1.41 -27.12
C ARG A 309 -5.93 -0.09 -27.10
N THR A 310 -6.59 1.00 -26.72
CA THR A 310 -5.95 2.32 -26.61
C THR A 310 -4.92 2.33 -25.49
N TYR A 311 -5.30 1.91 -24.27
CA TYR A 311 -4.37 1.87 -23.14
C TYR A 311 -3.30 0.80 -23.28
N GLN A 312 -3.57 -0.29 -23.98
CA GLN A 312 -2.56 -1.30 -24.28
C GLN A 312 -1.43 -0.71 -25.14
N LEU A 313 -1.75 0.09 -26.16
CA LEU A 313 -0.75 0.74 -27.02
C LEU A 313 -0.05 1.92 -26.32
N VAL A 314 -0.81 2.79 -25.63
CA VAL A 314 -0.24 3.90 -24.83
C VAL A 314 0.69 3.36 -23.74
N GLY A 315 0.29 2.29 -23.05
CA GLY A 315 1.07 1.63 -22.02
C GLY A 315 2.37 1.01 -22.55
N LEU A 316 2.34 0.33 -23.69
CA LEU A 316 3.55 -0.21 -24.32
C LEU A 316 4.49 0.86 -24.86
N SER A 317 3.94 2.02 -25.28
CA SER A 317 4.72 3.20 -25.66
C SER A 317 5.42 3.81 -24.44
N LEU A 318 4.70 4.04 -23.34
CA LEU A 318 5.25 4.48 -22.05
C LEU A 318 6.30 3.50 -21.50
N TYR A 319 6.08 2.20 -21.68
CA TYR A 319 6.99 1.14 -21.23
C TYR A 319 8.16 0.87 -22.20
N ASN A 320 8.33 1.71 -23.24
CA ASN A 320 9.40 1.61 -24.24
C ASN A 320 9.49 0.26 -25.00
N LYS A 321 8.42 -0.55 -25.02
CA LYS A 321 8.37 -1.85 -25.73
C LYS A 321 7.77 -1.68 -27.14
N TRP A 322 8.38 -0.80 -27.93
CA TRP A 322 7.90 -0.36 -29.24
C TRP A 322 7.66 -1.51 -30.25
N ASP A 323 8.47 -2.57 -30.24
CA ASP A 323 8.26 -3.76 -31.09
C ASP A 323 6.94 -4.48 -30.81
N LYS A 324 6.59 -4.59 -29.52
CA LYS A 324 5.31 -5.18 -29.08
C LYS A 324 4.15 -4.27 -29.47
N ALA A 325 4.31 -2.96 -29.30
CA ALA A 325 3.31 -1.96 -29.72
C ALA A 325 3.06 -2.01 -31.24
N LEU A 326 4.10 -2.05 -32.06
CA LEU A 326 4.03 -2.16 -33.52
C LEU A 326 3.31 -3.44 -33.96
N THR A 327 3.69 -4.58 -33.38
CA THR A 327 3.05 -5.88 -33.67
C THR A 327 1.56 -5.88 -33.34
N LEU A 328 1.18 -5.29 -32.20
CA LEU A 328 -0.23 -5.16 -31.81
C LEU A 328 -1.00 -4.17 -32.69
N LEU A 329 -0.41 -3.03 -33.04
CA LEU A 329 -1.04 -2.04 -33.90
C LEU A 329 -1.32 -2.62 -35.29
N GLN A 330 -0.36 -3.33 -35.89
CA GLN A 330 -0.56 -4.06 -37.17
C GLN A 330 -1.66 -5.12 -37.06
N ARG A 331 -1.70 -5.89 -35.96
CA ARG A 331 -2.77 -6.86 -35.66
C ARG A 331 -4.14 -6.19 -35.57
N PHE A 332 -4.22 -5.03 -34.95
CA PHE A 332 -5.45 -4.27 -34.79
C PHE A 332 -5.93 -3.61 -36.08
N ILE A 333 -5.04 -3.04 -36.90
CA ILE A 333 -5.35 -2.52 -38.24
C ILE A 333 -5.87 -3.63 -39.17
N SER A 334 -5.31 -4.84 -39.04
CA SER A 334 -5.74 -6.03 -39.80
C SER A 334 -7.07 -6.63 -39.30
N SER A 335 -7.58 -6.18 -38.15
CA SER A 335 -8.81 -6.70 -37.56
C SER A 335 -10.06 -6.14 -38.23
N LYS A 336 -11.14 -6.93 -38.25
CA LYS A 336 -12.46 -6.47 -38.72
C LYS A 336 -13.20 -5.60 -37.70
N HIS A 337 -12.76 -5.57 -36.45
CA HIS A 337 -13.44 -4.88 -35.36
C HIS A 337 -13.02 -3.40 -35.28
N LYS A 338 -13.75 -2.56 -36.01
CA LYS A 338 -13.70 -1.09 -35.93
C LYS A 338 -14.82 -0.54 -35.02
N PRO A 339 -14.65 0.64 -34.39
CA PRO A 339 -13.41 1.42 -34.31
C PRO A 339 -12.34 0.69 -33.48
N VAL A 340 -11.09 1.13 -33.61
CA VAL A 340 -9.90 0.39 -33.14
C VAL A 340 -9.31 1.03 -31.87
N ILE A 341 -9.16 2.35 -31.84
CA ILE A 341 -8.64 3.14 -30.71
C ILE A 341 -9.31 4.53 -30.63
N PHE A 342 -9.07 5.26 -29.55
CA PHE A 342 -9.51 6.65 -29.36
C PHE A 342 -8.49 7.67 -29.87
N GLN A 343 -8.98 8.80 -30.39
CA GLN A 343 -8.14 9.92 -30.86
C GLN A 343 -7.26 10.51 -29.75
N ALA A 344 -7.74 10.53 -28.50
CA ALA A 344 -6.97 10.97 -27.34
C ALA A 344 -5.69 10.12 -27.14
N GLY A 345 -5.80 8.80 -27.34
CA GLY A 345 -4.65 7.90 -27.28
C GLY A 345 -3.68 8.07 -28.45
N VAL A 346 -4.18 8.38 -29.66
CA VAL A 346 -3.32 8.73 -30.81
C VAL A 346 -2.44 9.92 -30.48
N LYS A 347 -3.04 11.03 -30.02
CA LYS A 347 -2.30 12.24 -29.59
C LYS A 347 -1.27 11.92 -28.51
N LYS A 348 -1.63 11.09 -27.51
CA LYS A 348 -0.70 10.72 -26.44
C LYS A 348 0.47 9.85 -26.93
N MET A 349 0.24 8.99 -27.93
CA MET A 349 1.32 8.24 -28.58
C MET A 349 2.21 9.16 -29.42
N GLU A 350 1.67 10.15 -30.12
CA GLU A 350 2.44 11.17 -30.85
C GLU A 350 3.36 11.97 -29.91
N GLU A 351 2.86 12.43 -28.76
CA GLU A 351 3.67 13.07 -27.71
C GLU A 351 4.83 12.18 -27.23
N LEU A 352 4.55 10.89 -26.99
CA LEU A 352 5.55 9.93 -26.51
C LEU A 352 6.59 9.58 -27.58
N ILE A 353 6.20 9.50 -28.85
CA ILE A 353 7.13 9.34 -29.99
C ILE A 353 8.08 10.54 -30.05
N GLU A 354 7.55 11.75 -29.92
CA GLU A 354 8.35 12.97 -29.89
C GLU A 354 9.33 13.02 -28.70
N GLU A 355 8.89 12.66 -27.49
CA GLU A 355 9.77 12.54 -26.32
C GLU A 355 10.87 11.49 -26.55
N SER A 356 10.51 10.32 -27.09
CA SER A 356 11.43 9.20 -27.31
C SER A 356 12.44 9.43 -28.45
N LEU A 357 12.10 10.22 -29.47
CA LEU A 357 13.04 10.56 -30.55
C LEU A 357 14.08 11.61 -30.10
N LYS A 358 13.71 12.47 -29.13
CA LYS A 358 14.58 13.50 -28.53
C LYS A 358 15.64 12.92 -27.59
N SER A 359 15.47 11.71 -27.06
CA SER A 359 16.48 11.06 -26.21
C SER A 359 17.70 10.60 -27.01
N GLU A 360 18.84 10.43 -26.34
CA GLU A 360 20.10 10.00 -27.00
C GLU A 360 20.13 8.51 -27.37
N ASP A 361 19.18 7.70 -26.86
CA ASP A 361 19.13 6.25 -27.09
C ASP A 361 18.83 5.89 -28.55
N THR A 362 19.88 5.49 -29.29
CA THR A 362 19.77 5.15 -30.71
C THR A 362 19.16 3.78 -31.00
N SER A 363 19.01 2.89 -30.00
CA SER A 363 18.65 1.48 -30.22
C SER A 363 17.24 1.26 -30.79
N ASN A 364 16.29 2.15 -30.49
CA ASN A 364 14.86 1.95 -30.82
C ASN A 364 14.35 2.94 -31.89
N LYS A 365 15.21 3.79 -32.47
CA LYS A 365 14.74 4.89 -33.34
C LYS A 365 14.05 4.38 -34.61
N GLU A 366 14.59 3.35 -35.27
CA GLU A 366 13.96 2.72 -36.43
C GLU A 366 12.59 2.09 -36.11
N THR A 367 12.42 1.50 -34.93
CA THR A 367 11.15 0.85 -34.54
C THR A 367 10.10 1.88 -34.14
N ILE A 368 10.50 2.99 -33.52
CA ILE A 368 9.68 4.18 -33.25
C ILE A 368 9.22 4.85 -34.56
N GLU A 369 10.13 5.06 -35.52
CA GLU A 369 9.79 5.65 -36.84
C GLU A 369 8.82 4.75 -37.63
N ASN A 370 9.04 3.43 -37.63
CA ASN A 370 8.11 2.48 -38.24
C ASN A 370 6.75 2.48 -37.52
N PHE A 371 6.71 2.62 -36.19
CA PHE A 371 5.47 2.76 -35.42
C PHE A 371 4.72 4.04 -35.77
N SER A 372 5.40 5.19 -35.85
CA SER A 372 4.84 6.47 -36.30
C SER A 372 4.22 6.35 -37.70
N ARG A 373 4.91 5.74 -38.67
CA ARG A 373 4.35 5.52 -40.02
C ARG A 373 3.05 4.72 -39.98
N VAL A 374 3.03 3.60 -39.24
CA VAL A 374 1.83 2.73 -39.12
C VAL A 374 0.71 3.41 -38.32
N LEU A 375 1.04 4.30 -37.37
CA LEU A 375 0.08 5.13 -36.67
C LEU A 375 -0.61 6.12 -37.63
N HIS A 376 0.14 6.75 -38.53
CA HIS A 376 -0.41 7.63 -39.57
C HIS A 376 -1.19 6.88 -40.68
N GLU A 377 -1.05 5.56 -40.80
CA GLU A 377 -1.87 4.74 -41.71
C GLU A 377 -3.28 4.45 -41.14
N LEU A 378 -3.57 4.84 -39.90
CA LEU A 378 -4.91 4.75 -39.32
C LEU A 378 -5.90 5.69 -40.04
N LYS A 379 -7.03 5.12 -40.45
CA LYS A 379 -8.13 5.85 -41.10
C LYS A 379 -9.11 6.38 -40.05
N SER A 380 -9.83 7.43 -40.40
CA SER A 380 -10.95 7.98 -39.60
C SER A 380 -11.87 6.90 -39.03
N ASP A 381 -12.31 5.94 -39.85
CA ASP A 381 -13.22 4.87 -39.42
C ASP A 381 -12.62 3.91 -38.37
N SER A 382 -11.30 3.95 -38.17
CA SER A 382 -10.59 3.16 -37.18
C SER A 382 -10.36 3.93 -35.87
N VAL A 383 -10.69 5.22 -35.80
CA VAL A 383 -10.45 6.07 -34.63
C VAL A 383 -11.78 6.62 -34.11
N LEU A 384 -11.97 6.57 -32.79
CA LEU A 384 -13.14 7.15 -32.12
C LEU A 384 -12.81 8.57 -31.62
N GLU A 385 -13.66 9.54 -31.94
CA GLU A 385 -13.52 10.95 -31.53
C GLU A 385 -14.25 11.28 -30.20
N GLU A 386 -14.93 10.31 -29.59
CA GLU A 386 -15.58 10.47 -28.28
C GLU A 386 -14.55 10.76 -27.18
N ASP A 387 -14.99 11.45 -26.12
CA ASP A 387 -14.12 11.75 -24.98
C ASP A 387 -13.79 10.48 -24.18
N LEU A 388 -12.52 10.08 -24.26
CA LEU A 388 -11.98 8.92 -23.54
C LEU A 388 -12.14 9.06 -22.02
N HIS A 389 -12.10 10.27 -21.47
CA HIS A 389 -12.30 10.47 -20.03
C HIS A 389 -13.73 10.10 -19.61
N GLU A 390 -14.74 10.70 -20.26
CA GLU A 390 -16.16 10.42 -19.99
C GLU A 390 -16.51 8.94 -20.20
N VAL A 391 -15.95 8.29 -21.22
CA VAL A 391 -16.18 6.84 -21.43
C VAL A 391 -15.66 6.00 -20.27
N ILE A 392 -14.46 6.28 -19.73
CA ILE A 392 -13.92 5.53 -18.58
C ILE A 392 -14.71 5.83 -17.31
N LEU A 393 -15.03 7.10 -17.08
CA LEU A 393 -15.83 7.54 -15.93
C LEU A 393 -17.23 6.90 -15.95
N GLY A 394 -17.87 6.80 -17.13
CA GLY A 394 -19.11 6.05 -17.33
C GLY A 394 -18.95 4.54 -17.07
N ARG A 395 -17.83 3.95 -17.51
CA ARG A 395 -17.50 2.53 -17.31
C ARG A 395 -17.30 2.18 -15.84
N VAL A 396 -16.56 2.99 -15.09
CA VAL A 396 -16.40 2.83 -13.63
C VAL A 396 -17.76 2.92 -12.94
N ARG A 397 -18.57 3.94 -13.26
CA ARG A 397 -19.93 4.09 -12.69
C ARG A 397 -20.83 2.88 -12.99
N HIS A 398 -20.75 2.29 -14.18
CA HIS A 398 -21.48 1.08 -14.54
C HIS A 398 -21.06 -0.12 -13.68
N VAL A 399 -19.75 -0.41 -13.61
CA VAL A 399 -19.21 -1.55 -12.86
C VAL A 399 -19.47 -1.43 -11.36
N VAL A 400 -19.37 -0.21 -10.79
CA VAL A 400 -19.78 0.06 -9.42
C VAL A 400 -21.27 -0.26 -9.23
N GLY A 401 -22.14 0.20 -10.13
CA GLY A 401 -23.59 -0.06 -10.05
C GLY A 401 -23.98 -1.54 -10.11
N GLU A 402 -23.14 -2.39 -10.69
CA GLU A 402 -23.38 -3.85 -10.80
C GLU A 402 -22.73 -4.65 -9.67
N GLU A 403 -21.46 -4.41 -9.35
CA GLU A 403 -20.68 -5.26 -8.44
C GLU A 403 -20.62 -4.76 -6.99
N GLU A 404 -20.88 -3.48 -6.72
CA GLU A 404 -20.65 -2.89 -5.37
C GLU A 404 -21.42 -3.64 -4.28
N GLN A 405 -22.71 -3.93 -4.48
CA GLN A 405 -23.52 -4.66 -3.51
C GLN A 405 -23.03 -6.12 -3.35
N SER A 406 -22.67 -6.78 -4.46
CA SER A 406 -22.10 -8.14 -4.49
C SER A 406 -20.81 -8.20 -3.64
N ILE A 407 -19.94 -7.21 -3.77
CA ILE A 407 -18.69 -7.11 -3.01
C ILE A 407 -18.95 -6.79 -1.52
N ILE A 408 -19.86 -5.87 -1.20
CA ILE A 408 -20.26 -5.57 0.19
C ILE A 408 -20.77 -6.83 0.91
N GLU A 409 -21.65 -7.60 0.25
CA GLU A 409 -22.21 -8.83 0.81
C GLU A 409 -21.15 -9.92 1.00
N LYS A 410 -20.23 -10.09 0.04
CA LYS A 410 -19.06 -10.98 0.17
C LYS A 410 -18.16 -10.54 1.33
N GLN A 411 -17.79 -9.27 1.42
CA GLN A 411 -16.91 -8.74 2.46
C GLN A 411 -17.51 -8.93 3.88
N CYS A 412 -18.82 -8.73 4.02
CA CYS A 412 -19.53 -9.00 5.27
C CYS A 412 -19.56 -10.49 5.67
N GLN A 413 -19.40 -11.41 4.71
CA GLN A 413 -19.22 -12.85 4.98
C GLN A 413 -17.76 -13.16 5.33
N VAL A 414 -16.80 -12.56 4.62
CA VAL A 414 -15.36 -12.68 4.87
C VAL A 414 -15.00 -12.24 6.30
N TYR A 415 -15.56 -11.14 6.82
CA TYR A 415 -15.34 -10.75 8.22
C TYR A 415 -15.76 -11.82 9.24
N LYS A 416 -16.92 -12.47 9.03
CA LYS A 416 -17.39 -13.57 9.89
C LYS A 416 -16.51 -14.81 9.75
N HIS A 417 -15.97 -15.06 8.56
CA HIS A 417 -15.02 -16.14 8.34
C HIS A 417 -13.72 -15.91 9.10
N TRP A 418 -13.14 -14.70 9.03
CA TRP A 418 -11.94 -14.32 9.78
C TRP A 418 -12.12 -14.27 11.29
N GLU A 419 -13.32 -14.03 11.81
CA GLU A 419 -13.64 -14.22 13.23
C GLU A 419 -13.49 -15.69 13.61
N LYS A 420 -14.19 -16.57 12.88
CA LYS A 420 -14.17 -18.01 13.12
C LYS A 420 -12.78 -18.64 12.93
N GLU A 421 -12.05 -18.27 11.87
CA GLU A 421 -10.70 -18.74 11.58
C GLU A 421 -9.73 -18.40 12.72
N ARG A 422 -9.82 -17.18 13.28
CA ARG A 422 -9.02 -16.75 14.43
C ARG A 422 -9.38 -17.54 15.69
N GLU A 423 -10.66 -17.82 15.94
CA GLU A 423 -11.10 -18.67 17.06
C GLU A 423 -10.57 -20.10 16.93
N GLU A 424 -10.64 -20.71 15.75
CA GLU A 424 -10.12 -22.06 15.47
C GLU A 424 -8.59 -22.12 15.63
N MET A 425 -7.85 -21.12 15.11
CA MET A 425 -6.40 -21.00 15.25
C MET A 425 -5.97 -20.80 16.71
N LEU A 426 -6.64 -19.92 17.45
CA LEU A 426 -6.39 -19.69 18.87
C LEU A 426 -6.63 -20.95 19.71
N GLN A 427 -7.74 -21.67 19.46
CA GLN A 427 -8.02 -22.92 20.17
C GLN A 427 -6.93 -23.97 19.89
N ALA A 428 -6.44 -24.06 18.65
CA ALA A 428 -5.35 -24.96 18.30
C ALA A 428 -4.02 -24.60 19.01
N GLU A 429 -3.69 -23.31 19.13
CA GLU A 429 -2.52 -22.86 19.91
C GLU A 429 -2.67 -23.17 21.41
N VAL A 430 -3.85 -22.92 22.00
CA VAL A 430 -4.15 -23.26 23.40
C VAL A 430 -4.04 -24.77 23.65
N ASP A 431 -4.59 -25.61 22.77
CA ASP A 431 -4.52 -27.07 22.88
C ASP A 431 -3.06 -27.57 22.75
N GLN A 432 -2.27 -26.95 21.87
CA GLN A 432 -0.84 -27.23 21.72
C GLN A 432 -0.06 -26.86 22.99
N LEU A 433 -0.31 -25.69 23.59
CA LEU A 433 0.32 -25.25 24.84
C LEU A 433 -0.03 -26.20 26.00
N GLN A 434 -1.31 -26.57 26.16
CA GLN A 434 -1.73 -27.54 27.18
C GLN A 434 -1.05 -28.91 26.98
N LYS A 435 -0.88 -29.35 25.74
CA LYS A 435 -0.18 -30.60 25.41
C LYS A 435 1.31 -30.52 25.79
N GLN A 436 1.97 -29.40 25.50
CA GLN A 436 3.38 -29.17 25.89
C GLN A 436 3.54 -29.15 27.42
N GLN A 437 2.66 -28.46 28.15
CA GLN A 437 2.65 -28.44 29.62
C GLN A 437 2.51 -29.85 30.20
N LYS A 438 1.52 -30.63 29.75
CA LYS A 438 1.31 -32.03 30.18
C LYS A 438 2.52 -32.92 29.87
N LEU A 439 3.19 -32.72 28.74
CA LEU A 439 4.42 -33.45 28.40
C LEU A 439 5.58 -33.09 29.33
N ALA A 440 5.77 -31.80 29.65
CA ALA A 440 6.78 -31.34 30.60
C ALA A 440 6.55 -31.86 32.03
N GLU A 441 5.28 -31.89 32.48
CA GLU A 441 4.88 -32.51 33.76
C GLU A 441 5.20 -34.01 33.79
N VAL A 442 4.87 -34.75 32.71
CA VAL A 442 5.21 -36.17 32.57
C VAL A 442 6.71 -36.40 32.55
N GLU A 443 7.50 -35.55 31.89
CA GLU A 443 8.96 -35.66 31.89
C GLU A 443 9.56 -35.38 33.27
N LYS A 444 9.03 -34.39 34.00
CA LYS A 444 9.40 -34.11 35.39
C LYS A 444 9.08 -35.31 36.30
N MET A 445 7.86 -35.86 36.21
CA MET A 445 7.46 -37.05 36.97
C MET A 445 8.33 -38.27 36.64
N LYS A 446 8.72 -38.47 35.38
CA LYS A 446 9.68 -39.53 35.00
C LYS A 446 11.03 -39.33 35.67
N LYS A 447 11.61 -38.13 35.64
CA LYS A 447 12.89 -37.82 36.32
C LYS A 447 12.81 -38.02 37.84
N GLU A 448 11.68 -37.67 38.47
CA GLU A 448 11.42 -37.95 39.88
C GLU A 448 11.27 -39.44 40.20
N LEU A 449 10.63 -40.23 39.32
CA LEU A 449 10.52 -41.68 39.48
C LEU A 449 11.87 -42.36 39.29
N ASP A 450 12.62 -42.01 38.23
CA ASP A 450 14.01 -42.45 38.01
C ASP A 450 14.89 -42.21 39.24
N THR A 451 14.81 -41.02 39.85
CA THR A 451 15.62 -40.72 41.04
C THR A 451 15.19 -41.53 42.26
N LYS A 452 13.89 -41.75 42.46
CA LYS A 452 13.37 -42.62 43.53
C LYS A 452 13.78 -44.09 43.33
N GLU A 453 13.70 -44.59 42.10
CA GLU A 453 14.14 -45.94 41.72
C GLU A 453 15.64 -46.12 42.00
N LYS A 454 16.47 -45.18 41.56
CA LYS A 454 17.93 -45.19 41.80
C LYS A 454 18.30 -45.17 43.29
N ILE A 455 17.51 -44.52 44.14
CA ILE A 455 17.69 -44.52 45.60
C ILE A 455 17.25 -45.87 46.21
N LEU A 456 16.10 -46.42 45.79
CA LEU A 456 15.57 -47.68 46.29
C LEU A 456 16.48 -48.87 45.92
N PHE A 457 16.89 -48.95 44.66
CA PHE A 457 17.75 -50.01 44.11
C PHE A 457 19.26 -49.67 44.18
N PHE A 458 19.65 -48.76 45.08
CA PHE A 458 21.04 -48.32 45.24
C PHE A 458 21.97 -49.49 45.60
N PHE A 459 21.64 -50.23 46.66
CA PHE A 459 22.46 -51.35 47.16
C PHE A 459 22.52 -52.54 46.18
N GLU A 460 21.44 -52.78 45.41
CA GLU A 460 21.41 -53.86 44.42
C GLU A 460 22.23 -53.55 43.15
N ASN A 461 22.54 -52.27 42.91
CA ASN A 461 23.31 -51.83 41.74
C ASN A 461 24.65 -51.16 42.12
N GLU A 462 25.14 -51.34 43.35
CA GLU A 462 26.29 -50.60 43.88
C GLU A 462 27.54 -50.73 42.99
N GLU A 463 27.87 -51.95 42.52
CA GLU A 463 29.01 -52.19 41.62
C GLU A 463 28.91 -51.40 40.31
N LYS A 464 27.70 -51.28 39.73
CA LYS A 464 27.47 -50.48 38.51
C LYS A 464 27.68 -48.99 38.78
N TRP A 465 27.23 -48.51 39.94
CA TRP A 465 27.45 -47.11 40.35
C TRP A 465 28.93 -46.80 40.57
N GLN A 466 29.68 -47.70 41.21
CA GLN A 466 31.13 -47.55 41.41
C GLN A 466 31.86 -47.48 40.05
N LEU A 467 31.55 -48.40 39.12
CA LEU A 467 32.06 -48.37 37.74
C LEU A 467 31.71 -47.08 36.99
N GLU A 468 30.49 -46.55 37.16
CA GLU A 468 30.08 -45.32 36.49
C GLU A 468 30.79 -44.07 37.06
N ILE A 469 31.05 -44.05 38.36
CA ILE A 469 31.83 -43.00 39.05
C ILE A 469 33.29 -43.01 38.59
N GLU A 470 33.92 -44.18 38.50
CA GLU A 470 35.30 -44.34 38.03
C GLU A 470 35.45 -43.87 36.58
N ASN A 471 34.56 -44.31 35.68
CA ASN A 471 34.50 -43.83 34.30
C ASN A 471 34.29 -42.31 34.17
N LYS A 472 33.47 -41.71 35.06
CA LYS A 472 33.29 -40.24 35.10
C LYS A 472 34.55 -39.52 35.61
N ARG A 473 35.24 -40.06 36.61
CA ARG A 473 36.52 -39.52 37.10
C ARG A 473 37.59 -39.55 36.03
N GLU A 474 37.78 -40.67 35.34
CA GLU A 474 38.72 -40.75 34.22
C GLU A 474 38.45 -39.69 33.14
N LYS A 475 37.18 -39.48 32.77
CA LYS A 475 36.81 -38.46 31.77
C LYS A 475 37.15 -37.04 32.26
N TYR A 476 36.88 -36.73 33.52
CA TYR A 476 37.24 -35.44 34.12
C TYR A 476 38.76 -35.24 34.24
N GLU A 477 39.53 -36.28 34.55
CA GLU A 477 41.00 -36.22 34.58
C GLU A 477 41.59 -36.05 33.18
N LYS A 478 41.04 -36.76 32.18
CA LYS A 478 41.39 -36.60 30.75
C LYS A 478 41.05 -35.19 30.25
N GLN A 479 39.97 -34.56 30.72
CA GLN A 479 39.64 -33.16 30.40
C GLN A 479 40.46 -32.12 31.18
N LYS A 480 40.97 -32.46 32.38
CA LYS A 480 41.85 -31.58 33.17
C LYS A 480 43.30 -31.54 32.69
N GLN A 481 43.71 -32.40 31.75
CA GLN A 481 45.01 -32.24 31.11
C GLN A 481 45.00 -30.92 30.32
N PRO A 482 45.89 -29.95 30.64
CA PRO A 482 45.92 -28.69 29.93
C PRO A 482 46.32 -28.95 28.48
N GLY A 483 45.38 -28.71 27.56
CA GLY A 483 45.71 -28.63 26.14
C GLY A 483 46.82 -27.60 25.97
N LYS A 484 47.94 -28.00 25.37
CA LYS A 484 49.18 -27.20 25.27
C LYS A 484 48.86 -25.78 24.77
N THR A 485 48.81 -24.83 25.70
CA THR A 485 48.68 -23.42 25.37
C THR A 485 49.87 -23.06 24.49
N LYS A 486 49.62 -22.61 23.26
CA LYS A 486 50.69 -22.03 22.45
C LYS A 486 51.29 -20.89 23.26
N ASN A 487 52.59 -20.93 23.49
CA ASN A 487 53.30 -19.91 24.27
C ASN A 487 52.87 -18.52 23.78
N LYS A 488 52.21 -17.74 24.65
CA LYS A 488 52.20 -16.29 24.46
C LYS A 488 53.66 -15.85 24.56
N ILE A 489 54.11 -15.08 23.58
CA ILE A 489 55.38 -14.37 23.67
C ILE A 489 55.15 -13.30 24.73
N ASP A 490 55.94 -13.33 25.82
CA ASP A 490 55.93 -12.28 26.83
C ASP A 490 56.40 -10.97 26.18
N ASP A 491 55.46 -10.04 26.01
CA ASP A 491 55.77 -8.67 25.60
C ASP A 491 56.24 -7.89 26.82
N LYS A 492 57.56 -7.76 26.97
CA LYS A 492 58.21 -7.35 28.23
C LYS A 492 57.99 -5.88 28.62
N ASP A 493 57.41 -5.09 27.72
CA ASP A 493 57.18 -3.65 27.91
C ASP A 493 55.72 -3.31 28.29
N TYR A 494 54.86 -4.32 28.54
CA TYR A 494 53.49 -4.06 29.02
C TYR A 494 53.47 -3.62 30.48
N ILE A 495 53.37 -2.31 30.71
CA ILE A 495 53.09 -1.70 32.02
C ILE A 495 51.56 -1.51 32.14
N PRO A 496 50.87 -2.21 33.07
CA PRO A 496 49.43 -2.02 33.27
C PRO A 496 49.11 -0.61 33.78
N PRO A 497 48.08 0.08 33.25
CA PRO A 497 47.72 1.43 33.70
C PRO A 497 47.13 1.42 35.12
N GLU A 498 47.61 2.33 35.96
CA GLU A 498 47.13 2.49 37.34
C GLU A 498 45.70 3.07 37.39
N VAL A 499 44.72 2.23 37.72
CA VAL A 499 43.35 2.68 38.02
C VAL A 499 43.35 3.41 39.37
N ARG A 500 43.43 4.74 39.34
CA ARG A 500 43.19 5.57 40.53
C ARG A 500 41.73 5.39 40.98
N ARG A 501 41.53 4.91 42.20
CA ARG A 501 40.21 4.90 42.83
C ARG A 501 39.71 6.33 42.97
N SER A 502 38.62 6.66 42.27
CA SER A 502 37.86 7.88 42.56
C SER A 502 37.40 7.83 44.03
N SER A 503 37.63 8.91 44.75
CA SER A 503 37.20 9.07 46.14
C SER A 503 36.38 10.35 46.26
N ASN A 504 35.12 10.26 45.83
CA ASN A 504 33.90 10.76 46.48
C ASN A 504 32.69 10.53 45.55
#